data_AF-A0A139PMG6-F1
#
_entry.id   AF-A0A139PMG6-F1
#
_cell.length_a   1.000
_cell.length_b   1.000
_cell.length_c   1.000
_cell.angle_alpha   90.00
_cell.angle_beta   90.00
_cell.angle_gamma   90.00
#
_symmetry.space_group_name_H-M   'P 1'
#
loop_
_entity.id
_entity.type
_entity.pdbx_description
1 polymer ?
#
loop_
_entity_poly.entity_id
_entity_poly.type
_entity_poly.pdbx_seq_one_letter_code
_entity_poly.pdbx_strand_id
1 'polypeptide(L)'
;MRDAAANDAVVLFVGTKKQAADAVKEEAERSGQYYINHRWLGGTLTNWGTIQKRIARLKEIKRMEEEGIFDVLPKKEVALLNKQRARLEKFLGGIEDMPRIPDVMYVVDPHKEQIAVKEAKKLGIPVVAMVDTNTDPDDIDVIIPANDDAIRAVKLITAKMADAVIEGRQGEDAVATVEAEFAATETQADSIEEIVEVVEGDNA
;
A
#
# COMPACT_ATOMS: atom_id res chain seq x y z
N MET A 1 -0.85 -2.84 12.29
CA MET A 1 -1.46 -2.27 11.07
C MET A 1 -1.89 -0.83 11.28
N ARG A 2 -2.79 -0.52 12.22
CA ARG A 2 -3.15 0.87 12.55
C ARG A 2 -1.92 1.73 12.88
N ASP A 3 -1.09 1.28 13.82
CA ASP A 3 0.11 2.02 14.22
C ASP A 3 1.12 2.20 13.08
N ALA A 4 1.26 1.19 12.20
CA ALA A 4 2.12 1.31 11.03
C ALA A 4 1.57 2.36 10.05
N ALA A 5 0.26 2.34 9.81
CA ALA A 5 -0.40 3.29 8.93
C ALA A 5 -0.37 4.73 9.47
N ALA A 6 -0.43 4.90 10.80
CA ALA A 6 -0.29 6.20 11.48
C ALA A 6 1.15 6.74 11.51
N ASN A 7 2.14 6.00 10.98
CA ASN A 7 3.51 6.47 10.79
C ASN A 7 3.86 6.62 9.30
N ASP A 8 2.83 6.72 8.44
CA ASP A 8 2.94 6.69 6.97
C ASP A 8 3.82 5.55 6.43
N ALA A 9 3.69 4.38 7.05
CA ALA A 9 4.41 3.19 6.65
C ALA A 9 3.83 2.63 5.33
N VAL A 10 4.73 2.17 4.46
CA VAL A 10 4.35 1.50 3.22
C VAL A 10 3.96 0.06 3.54
N VAL A 11 2.72 -0.30 3.25
CA VAL A 11 2.18 -1.65 3.48
C VAL A 11 2.07 -2.38 2.14
N LEU A 12 2.62 -3.59 2.07
CA LEU A 12 2.52 -4.45 0.90
C LEU A 12 1.60 -5.65 1.18
N PHE A 13 0.51 -5.74 0.42
CA PHE A 13 -0.41 -6.88 0.48
C PHE A 13 0.02 -7.96 -0.52
N VAL A 14 0.22 -9.19 -0.05
CA VAL A 14 0.69 -10.31 -0.87
C VAL A 14 -0.30 -11.46 -0.77
N GLY A 15 -0.76 -11.94 -1.92
CA GLY A 15 -1.56 -13.16 -2.00
C GLY A 15 -1.69 -13.63 -3.43
N THR A 16 -0.93 -14.67 -3.81
CA THR A 16 -0.96 -15.22 -5.17
C THR A 16 -1.96 -16.35 -5.36
N LYS A 17 -2.53 -16.85 -4.25
CA LYS A 17 -3.56 -17.87 -4.24
C LYS A 17 -4.79 -17.37 -5.00
N LYS A 18 -5.43 -18.23 -5.81
CA LYS A 18 -6.57 -17.82 -6.65
C LYS A 18 -7.71 -17.21 -5.83
N GLN A 19 -7.91 -17.72 -4.63
CA GLN A 19 -8.94 -17.28 -3.70
C GLN A 19 -8.63 -15.92 -3.05
N ALA A 20 -7.36 -15.51 -3.06
CA ALA A 20 -6.87 -14.28 -2.44
C ALA A 20 -6.58 -13.16 -3.44
N ALA A 21 -6.24 -13.51 -4.70
CA ALA A 21 -5.72 -12.56 -5.69
C ALA A 21 -6.63 -11.33 -5.90
N ASP A 22 -7.93 -11.55 -6.06
CA ASP A 22 -8.88 -10.46 -6.31
C ASP A 22 -9.11 -9.62 -5.04
N ALA A 23 -9.25 -10.27 -3.88
CA ALA A 23 -9.45 -9.59 -2.60
C ALA A 23 -8.23 -8.73 -2.21
N VAL A 24 -7.02 -9.26 -2.38
CA VAL A 24 -5.78 -8.52 -2.10
C VAL A 24 -5.66 -7.29 -3.00
N LYS A 25 -5.99 -7.42 -4.28
CA LYS A 25 -5.96 -6.28 -5.21
C LYS A 25 -6.99 -5.20 -4.83
N GLU A 26 -8.26 -5.59 -4.70
CA GLU A 26 -9.37 -4.67 -4.42
C GLU A 26 -9.14 -3.88 -3.12
N GLU A 27 -8.72 -4.57 -2.05
CA GLU A 27 -8.55 -3.97 -0.72
C GLU A 27 -7.27 -3.14 -0.60
N ALA A 28 -6.19 -3.51 -1.30
CA ALA A 28 -4.98 -2.70 -1.35
C ALA A 28 -5.21 -1.40 -2.13
N GLU A 29 -5.88 -1.48 -3.29
CA GLU A 29 -6.25 -0.30 -4.08
C GLU A 29 -7.19 0.62 -3.27
N ARG A 30 -8.16 0.05 -2.55
CA ARG A 30 -9.07 0.80 -1.66
C ARG A 30 -8.34 1.52 -0.52
N SER A 31 -7.29 0.92 0.03
CA SER A 31 -6.50 1.51 1.13
C SER A 31 -5.36 2.42 0.64
N GLY A 32 -5.19 2.58 -0.68
CA GLY A 32 -4.09 3.36 -1.26
C GLY A 32 -2.72 2.75 -0.95
N GLN A 33 -2.65 1.42 -0.92
CA GLN A 33 -1.44 0.64 -0.65
C GLN A 33 -1.13 -0.30 -1.80
N TYR A 34 0.04 -0.94 -1.73
CA TYR A 34 0.60 -1.73 -2.82
C TYR A 34 0.24 -3.21 -2.68
N TYR A 35 0.24 -3.93 -3.79
CA TYR A 35 -0.09 -5.35 -3.79
C TYR A 35 0.70 -6.21 -4.77
N ILE A 36 0.77 -7.51 -4.45
CA ILE A 36 1.19 -8.56 -5.36
C ILE A 36 0.15 -9.69 -5.28
N ASN A 37 -0.65 -9.81 -6.35
CA ASN A 37 -1.75 -10.77 -6.43
C ASN A 37 -1.50 -11.94 -7.39
N HIS A 38 -0.36 -11.98 -8.08
CA HIS A 38 -0.11 -12.94 -9.16
C HIS A 38 0.97 -13.95 -8.88
N ARG A 39 2.24 -13.55 -8.88
CA ARG A 39 3.35 -14.46 -8.56
C ARG A 39 4.45 -13.63 -7.94
N TRP A 40 4.93 -14.06 -6.78
CA TRP A 40 6.14 -13.51 -6.20
C TRP A 40 7.35 -13.85 -7.08
N LEU A 41 8.06 -12.82 -7.53
CA LEU A 41 9.33 -12.99 -8.22
C LEU A 41 10.43 -13.07 -7.16
N GLY A 42 11.22 -14.14 -7.15
CA GLY A 42 12.37 -14.22 -6.24
C GLY A 42 13.32 -13.05 -6.46
N GLY A 43 13.76 -12.43 -5.38
CA GLY A 43 14.55 -11.20 -5.40
C GLY A 43 13.73 -9.92 -5.43
N THR A 44 12.41 -9.98 -5.17
CA THR A 44 11.56 -8.79 -5.24
C THR A 44 11.99 -7.74 -4.22
N LEU A 45 12.31 -8.15 -2.98
CA LEU A 45 12.75 -7.24 -1.93
C LEU A 45 14.27 -7.20 -1.84
N THR A 46 14.90 -8.38 -1.88
CA THR A 46 16.35 -8.51 -1.69
C THR A 46 17.19 -7.95 -2.85
N ASN A 47 16.60 -7.79 -4.03
CA ASN A 47 17.22 -7.16 -5.21
C ASN A 47 16.34 -6.03 -5.76
N TRP A 48 15.93 -5.12 -4.87
CA TRP A 48 15.04 -4.00 -5.19
C TRP A 48 15.53 -3.15 -6.37
N GLY A 49 16.84 -2.86 -6.46
CA GLY A 49 17.39 -2.08 -7.58
C GLY A 49 17.18 -2.71 -8.96
N THR A 50 17.09 -4.04 -9.06
CA THR A 50 16.76 -4.72 -10.32
C THR A 50 15.26 -4.67 -10.62
N ILE A 51 14.43 -4.75 -9.59
CA ILE A 51 12.97 -4.59 -9.73
C ILE A 51 12.62 -3.17 -10.17
N GLN A 52 13.23 -2.16 -9.56
CA GLN A 52 13.07 -0.76 -9.94
C GLN A 52 13.41 -0.52 -11.42
N LYS A 53 14.47 -1.15 -11.96
CA LYS A 53 14.80 -1.09 -13.39
C LYS A 53 13.68 -1.69 -14.27
N ARG A 54 13.04 -2.77 -13.82
CA ARG A 54 11.91 -3.38 -14.54
C ARG A 54 10.64 -2.52 -14.47
N ILE A 55 10.38 -1.88 -13.32
CA ILE A 55 9.29 -0.92 -13.16
C ILE A 55 9.54 0.32 -14.04
N ALA A 56 10.76 0.85 -14.06
CA ALA A 56 11.12 1.96 -14.94
C ALA A 56 10.91 1.60 -16.42
N ARG A 57 11.23 0.37 -16.82
CA ARG A 57 10.92 -0.13 -18.17
C ARG A 57 9.42 -0.24 -18.43
N LEU A 58 8.61 -0.61 -17.44
CA LEU A 58 7.15 -0.61 -17.57
C LEU A 58 6.62 0.81 -17.81
N LYS A 59 7.04 1.77 -16.98
CA LYS A 59 6.68 3.19 -17.10
C LYS A 59 7.11 3.79 -18.45
N GLU A 60 8.30 3.43 -18.93
CA GLU A 60 8.78 3.83 -20.25
C GLU A 60 7.87 3.32 -21.38
N ILE A 61 7.46 2.04 -21.33
CA ILE A 61 6.56 1.47 -22.35
C ILE A 61 5.18 2.12 -22.30
N LYS A 62 4.64 2.41 -21.11
CA LYS A 62 3.38 3.16 -20.95
C LYS A 62 3.49 4.56 -21.55
N ARG A 63 4.57 5.28 -21.25
CA ARG A 63 4.84 6.61 -21.82
C ARG A 63 4.93 6.59 -23.35
N MET A 64 5.62 5.59 -23.92
CA MET A 64 5.70 5.44 -25.39
C MET A 64 4.32 5.20 -26.04
N GLU A 65 3.43 4.49 -25.33
CA GLU A 65 2.05 4.26 -25.78
C GLU A 65 1.24 5.57 -25.71
N GLU A 66 1.36 6.34 -24.63
CA GLU A 66 0.69 7.64 -24.44
C GLU A 66 1.17 8.72 -25.42
N GLU A 67 2.46 8.75 -25.72
CA GLU A 67 3.08 9.69 -26.68
C GLU A 67 2.79 9.33 -28.15
N GLY A 68 2.08 8.23 -28.42
CA GLY A 68 1.73 7.79 -29.79
C GLY A 68 2.91 7.20 -30.57
N ILE A 69 4.02 6.85 -29.91
CA ILE A 69 5.20 6.25 -30.57
C ILE A 69 4.86 4.89 -31.18
N PHE A 70 3.83 4.21 -30.68
CA PHE A 70 3.38 2.93 -31.24
C PHE A 70 2.86 3.07 -32.68
N ASP A 71 2.34 4.23 -33.06
CA ASP A 71 1.76 4.44 -34.40
C ASP A 71 2.82 4.57 -35.49
N VAL A 72 4.04 4.98 -35.13
CA VAL A 72 5.17 5.11 -36.06
C VAL A 72 6.00 3.83 -36.17
N LEU A 73 5.77 2.85 -35.28
CA LEU A 73 6.52 1.61 -35.24
C LEU A 73 5.90 0.50 -36.11
N PRO A 74 6.69 -0.45 -36.61
CA PRO A 74 6.16 -1.64 -37.28
C PRO A 74 5.25 -2.46 -36.36
N LYS A 75 4.13 -2.96 -36.88
CA LYS A 75 3.16 -3.78 -36.12
C LYS A 75 3.79 -4.95 -35.35
N LYS A 76 4.87 -5.53 -35.87
CA LYS A 76 5.61 -6.62 -35.20
C LYS A 76 6.29 -6.15 -33.91
N GLU A 77 6.87 -4.95 -33.92
CA GLU A 77 7.53 -4.36 -32.75
C GLU A 77 6.50 -3.91 -31.72
N VAL A 78 5.41 -3.30 -32.17
CA VAL A 78 4.26 -2.96 -31.31
C VAL A 78 3.71 -4.19 -30.60
N ALA A 79 3.58 -5.32 -31.30
CA ALA A 79 3.13 -6.58 -30.70
C ALA A 79 4.11 -7.10 -29.63
N LEU A 80 5.43 -6.95 -29.84
CA LEU A 80 6.45 -7.33 -28.86
C LEU A 80 6.39 -6.43 -27.62
N LEU A 81 6.28 -5.12 -27.81
CA LEU A 81 6.15 -4.15 -26.72
C LEU A 81 4.89 -4.39 -25.91
N ASN A 82 3.75 -4.64 -26.56
CA ASN A 82 2.50 -5.00 -25.87
C ASN A 82 2.62 -6.29 -25.06
N LYS A 83 3.28 -7.32 -25.61
CA LYS A 83 3.53 -8.57 -24.87
C LYS A 83 4.44 -8.33 -23.67
N GLN A 84 5.44 -7.46 -23.80
CA GLN A 84 6.33 -7.09 -22.71
C GLN A 84 5.59 -6.30 -21.63
N ARG A 85 4.81 -5.28 -22.03
CA ARG A 85 3.95 -4.47 -21.15
C ARG A 85 3.00 -5.34 -20.36
N ALA A 86 2.20 -6.17 -21.03
CA ALA A 86 1.22 -7.05 -20.39
C ALA A 86 1.88 -8.02 -19.38
N ARG A 87 3.09 -8.49 -19.68
CA ARG A 87 3.85 -9.34 -18.75
C ARG A 87 4.33 -8.56 -17.54
N LEU A 88 4.89 -7.37 -17.72
CA LEU A 88 5.39 -6.54 -16.63
C LEU A 88 4.24 -6.04 -15.74
N GLU A 89 3.17 -5.53 -16.34
CA GLU A 89 1.96 -5.08 -15.65
C GLU A 89 1.39 -6.17 -14.74
N LYS A 90 1.28 -7.40 -15.28
CA LYS A 90 0.74 -8.54 -14.56
C LYS A 90 1.51 -8.88 -13.28
N PHE A 91 2.82 -8.65 -13.22
CA PHE A 91 3.63 -9.04 -12.07
C PHE A 91 4.06 -7.86 -11.20
N LEU A 92 4.15 -6.66 -11.76
CA LEU A 92 4.73 -5.48 -11.09
C LEU A 92 3.76 -4.30 -10.99
N GLY A 93 2.57 -4.36 -11.60
CA GLY A 93 1.61 -3.25 -11.60
C GLY A 93 1.23 -2.80 -10.18
N GLY A 94 0.99 -3.74 -9.27
CA GLY A 94 0.62 -3.40 -7.89
C GLY A 94 1.76 -2.82 -7.04
N ILE A 95 3.01 -2.80 -7.52
CA ILE A 95 4.17 -2.16 -6.87
C ILE A 95 4.80 -1.06 -7.73
N GLU A 96 4.14 -0.67 -8.82
CA GLU A 96 4.67 0.28 -9.81
C GLU A 96 4.94 1.66 -9.20
N ASP A 97 4.05 2.09 -8.30
CA ASP A 97 4.10 3.40 -7.65
C ASP A 97 4.68 3.34 -6.23
N MET A 98 5.30 2.20 -5.87
CA MET A 98 5.90 2.02 -4.55
C MET A 98 7.23 2.78 -4.46
N PRO A 99 7.37 3.76 -3.55
CA PRO A 99 8.54 4.64 -3.51
C PRO A 99 9.78 3.95 -2.94
N ARG A 100 9.60 3.08 -1.95
CA ARG A 100 10.65 2.37 -1.21
C ARG A 100 10.22 0.94 -0.90
N ILE A 101 11.12 0.14 -0.35
CA ILE A 101 10.80 -1.20 0.17
C ILE A 101 9.70 -1.06 1.25
N PRO A 102 8.74 -1.99 1.33
CA PRO A 102 7.68 -1.93 2.32
C PRO A 102 8.22 -2.00 3.75
N ASP A 103 7.56 -1.25 4.63
CA ASP A 103 7.81 -1.21 6.06
C ASP A 103 7.08 -2.36 6.78
N VAL A 104 5.94 -2.80 6.24
CA VAL A 104 5.16 -3.95 6.74
C VAL A 104 4.63 -4.77 5.59
N MET A 105 4.65 -6.10 5.73
CA MET A 105 4.05 -7.01 4.76
C MET A 105 2.84 -7.74 5.35
N TYR A 106 1.74 -7.74 4.61
CA TYR A 106 0.59 -8.60 4.88
C TYR A 106 0.58 -9.76 3.88
N VAL A 107 0.58 -11.00 4.36
CA VAL A 107 0.68 -12.20 3.51
C VAL A 107 -0.52 -13.11 3.73
N VAL A 108 -1.15 -13.53 2.64
CA VAL A 108 -2.15 -14.60 2.63
C VAL A 108 -1.48 -15.89 2.17
N ASP A 109 -1.59 -16.95 2.98
CA ASP A 109 -0.95 -18.27 2.74
C ASP A 109 0.60 -18.19 2.69
N PRO A 110 1.28 -18.08 3.85
CA PRO A 110 2.75 -18.13 3.93
C PRO A 110 3.35 -19.42 3.40
N HIS A 111 2.62 -20.54 3.43
CA HIS A 111 3.09 -21.80 2.85
C HIS A 111 3.23 -21.69 1.33
N LYS A 112 2.34 -20.94 0.65
CA LYS A 112 2.48 -20.61 -0.76
C LYS A 112 3.53 -19.53 -1.02
N GLU A 113 3.61 -18.54 -0.13
CA GLU A 113 4.47 -17.35 -0.27
C GLU A 113 5.80 -17.44 0.49
N GLN A 114 6.35 -18.66 0.68
CA GLN A 114 7.58 -18.87 1.46
C GLN A 114 8.76 -18.01 1.01
N ILE A 115 8.86 -17.72 -0.30
CA ILE A 115 9.94 -16.88 -0.84
C ILE A 115 9.78 -15.44 -0.35
N ALA A 116 8.56 -14.91 -0.36
CA ALA A 116 8.27 -13.55 0.11
C ALA A 116 8.59 -13.41 1.60
N VAL A 117 8.14 -14.38 2.42
CA VAL A 117 8.38 -14.40 3.87
C VAL A 117 9.87 -14.49 4.18
N LYS A 118 10.63 -15.36 3.49
CA LYS A 118 12.08 -15.48 3.68
C LYS A 118 12.84 -14.21 3.29
N GLU A 119 12.42 -13.54 2.22
CA GLU A 119 13.01 -12.26 1.81
C GLU A 119 12.70 -11.16 2.82
N ALA A 120 11.47 -11.08 3.31
CA ALA A 120 11.06 -10.12 4.34
C ALA A 120 11.86 -10.31 5.63
N LYS A 121 11.95 -11.55 6.12
CA LYS A 121 12.73 -11.92 7.31
C LYS A 121 14.21 -11.57 7.16
N LYS A 122 14.79 -11.77 5.97
CA LYS A 122 16.20 -11.42 5.70
C LYS A 122 16.47 -9.91 5.79
N LEU A 123 15.47 -9.09 5.44
CA LEU A 123 15.56 -7.63 5.49
C LEU A 123 15.05 -7.04 6.82
N GLY A 124 14.53 -7.88 7.72
CA GLY A 124 13.95 -7.43 8.99
C GLY A 124 12.61 -6.72 8.83
N ILE A 125 11.88 -7.00 7.74
CA ILE A 125 10.55 -6.43 7.50
C ILE A 125 9.53 -7.28 8.28
N PRO A 126 8.73 -6.68 9.17
CA PRO A 126 7.71 -7.41 9.92
C PRO A 126 6.62 -7.96 9.01
N VAL A 127 6.26 -9.22 9.25
CA VAL A 127 5.28 -9.98 8.48
C VAL A 127 4.04 -10.24 9.33
N VAL A 128 2.91 -9.74 8.87
CA VAL A 128 1.56 -10.09 9.34
C VAL A 128 0.98 -11.10 8.38
N ALA A 129 0.52 -12.26 8.85
CA ALA A 129 0.01 -13.26 7.92
C ALA A 129 -1.21 -14.04 8.39
N MET A 130 -2.02 -14.43 7.40
CA MET A 130 -3.08 -15.41 7.57
C MET A 130 -2.49 -16.82 7.51
N VAL A 131 -2.54 -17.53 8.63
CA VAL A 131 -1.92 -18.85 8.79
C VAL A 131 -3.00 -19.92 8.90
N ASP A 132 -2.92 -20.93 8.04
CA ASP A 132 -3.72 -22.15 8.13
C ASP A 132 -2.91 -23.29 8.76
N THR A 133 -3.58 -24.39 9.09
CA THR A 133 -3.05 -25.58 9.79
C THR A 133 -1.83 -26.24 9.14
N ASN A 134 -1.58 -25.98 7.86
CA ASN A 134 -0.47 -26.55 7.08
C ASN A 134 0.80 -25.68 7.06
N THR A 135 0.78 -24.53 7.74
CA THR A 135 1.82 -23.51 7.67
C THR A 135 2.57 -23.44 8.99
N ASP A 136 3.91 -23.43 8.91
CA ASP A 136 4.77 -23.20 10.06
C ASP A 136 4.81 -21.70 10.39
N PRO A 137 4.37 -21.29 11.60
CA PRO A 137 4.27 -19.88 11.96
C PRO A 137 5.59 -19.23 12.43
N ASP A 138 6.68 -19.99 12.58
CA ASP A 138 7.93 -19.50 13.20
C ASP A 138 8.61 -18.32 12.45
N ASP A 139 8.34 -18.18 11.16
CA ASP A 139 8.87 -17.10 10.31
C ASP A 139 7.97 -15.84 10.28
N ILE A 140 6.90 -15.80 11.09
CA ILE A 140 5.84 -14.78 11.03
C ILE A 140 5.76 -14.02 12.36
N ASP A 141 5.75 -12.69 12.30
CA ASP A 141 5.71 -11.85 13.50
C ASP A 141 4.31 -11.73 14.10
N VAL A 142 3.29 -11.61 13.25
CA VAL A 142 1.88 -11.52 13.68
C VAL A 142 1.05 -12.56 12.94
N ILE A 143 0.55 -13.52 13.71
CA ILE A 143 -0.19 -14.67 13.22
C ILE A 143 -1.69 -14.41 13.35
N ILE A 144 -2.41 -14.48 12.23
CA ILE A 144 -3.86 -14.47 12.19
C ILE A 144 -4.32 -15.89 11.81
N PRO A 145 -4.77 -16.71 12.78
CA PRO A 145 -5.26 -18.04 12.49
C PRO A 145 -6.55 -17.93 11.69
N ALA A 146 -6.54 -18.34 10.42
CA ALA A 146 -7.70 -18.27 9.55
C ALA A 146 -7.57 -19.22 8.36
N ASN A 147 -8.73 -19.63 7.83
CA ASN A 147 -8.81 -20.46 6.64
C ASN A 147 -8.55 -19.62 5.38
N ASP A 148 -7.47 -19.91 4.67
CA ASP A 148 -7.01 -19.21 3.48
C ASP A 148 -7.62 -19.77 2.16
N ASP A 149 -8.29 -20.92 2.20
CA ASP A 149 -8.97 -21.54 1.05
C ASP A 149 -10.36 -20.94 0.82
N ALA A 150 -10.96 -20.34 1.84
CA ALA A 150 -12.28 -19.74 1.75
C ALA A 150 -12.21 -18.28 1.31
N ILE A 151 -12.67 -17.98 0.09
CA ILE A 151 -12.72 -16.61 -0.47
C ILE A 151 -13.37 -15.61 0.51
N ARG A 152 -14.47 -16.01 1.17
CA ARG A 152 -15.16 -15.16 2.15
C ARG A 152 -14.30 -14.84 3.37
N ALA A 153 -13.52 -15.80 3.86
CA ALA A 153 -12.64 -15.60 5.00
C ALA A 153 -11.47 -14.68 4.60
N VAL A 154 -10.82 -14.94 3.46
CA VAL A 154 -9.76 -14.08 2.94
C VAL A 154 -10.27 -12.65 2.75
N LYS A 155 -11.39 -12.46 2.04
CA LYS A 155 -11.95 -11.12 1.83
C LYS A 155 -12.28 -10.42 3.15
N LEU A 156 -12.87 -11.12 4.12
CA LEU A 156 -13.19 -10.53 5.41
C LEU A 156 -11.95 -10.03 6.15
N ILE A 157 -10.92 -10.87 6.26
CA ILE A 157 -9.69 -10.49 6.99
C ILE A 157 -8.92 -9.42 6.22
N THR A 158 -8.75 -9.56 4.92
CA THR A 158 -8.03 -8.57 4.09
C THR A 158 -8.75 -7.22 4.11
N ALA A 159 -10.09 -7.21 4.03
CA ALA A 159 -10.88 -5.97 4.17
C ALA A 159 -10.70 -5.32 5.55
N LYS A 160 -10.65 -6.11 6.62
CA LYS A 160 -10.38 -5.58 7.97
C LYS A 160 -8.97 -5.06 8.15
N MET A 161 -7.98 -5.66 7.47
CA MET A 161 -6.62 -5.12 7.44
C MET A 161 -6.56 -3.81 6.67
N ALA A 162 -7.26 -3.70 5.53
CA ALA A 162 -7.36 -2.47 4.76
C ALA A 162 -8.11 -1.37 5.53
N ASP A 163 -9.23 -1.69 6.20
CA ASP A 163 -9.95 -0.78 7.08
C ASP A 163 -9.00 -0.24 8.18
N ALA A 164 -8.19 -1.11 8.80
CA ALA A 164 -7.22 -0.70 9.81
C ALA A 164 -6.11 0.23 9.26
N VAL A 165 -5.71 0.08 8.00
CA VAL A 165 -4.76 1.00 7.35
C VAL A 165 -5.43 2.35 7.09
N ILE A 166 -6.66 2.35 6.59
CA ILE A 166 -7.42 3.57 6.33
C ILE A 166 -7.67 4.34 7.63
N GLU A 167 -8.13 3.67 8.68
CA GLU A 167 -8.35 4.26 10.00
C GLU A 167 -7.07 4.84 10.60
N GLY A 168 -5.92 4.16 10.43
CA GLY A 168 -4.63 4.64 10.93
C GLY A 168 -4.19 5.94 10.24
N ARG A 169 -4.42 6.06 8.93
CA ARG A 169 -4.15 7.29 8.16
C ARG A 169 -5.14 8.42 8.49
N GLN A 170 -6.43 8.09 8.60
CA GLN A 170 -7.47 9.06 8.94
C GLN A 170 -7.34 9.60 10.36
N GLY A 171 -6.75 8.83 11.29
CA GLY A 171 -6.42 9.32 12.63
C GLY A 171 -5.48 10.53 12.60
N GLU A 172 -4.54 10.59 11.64
CA GLU A 172 -3.71 11.77 11.41
C GLU A 172 -4.50 12.88 10.70
N ASP A 173 -5.33 12.57 9.70
CA ASP A 173 -6.17 13.59 9.03
C ASP A 173 -7.15 14.26 10.01
N ALA A 174 -7.70 13.51 10.95
CA ALA A 174 -8.56 14.03 12.01
C ALA A 174 -7.78 14.88 13.02
N VAL A 175 -6.55 14.51 13.38
CA VAL A 175 -5.69 15.33 14.24
C VAL A 175 -5.20 16.59 13.50
N ALA A 176 -4.86 16.49 12.21
CA ALA A 176 -4.44 17.61 11.38
C ALA A 176 -5.60 18.58 11.08
N THR A 177 -6.82 18.09 10.91
CA THR A 177 -8.02 18.95 10.79
C THR A 177 -8.36 19.61 12.11
N VAL A 178 -8.21 18.93 13.25
CA VAL A 178 -8.40 19.53 14.58
C VAL A 178 -7.27 20.53 14.87
N GLU A 179 -6.01 20.25 14.57
CA GLU A 179 -4.90 21.22 14.70
C GLU A 179 -5.06 22.42 13.78
N ALA A 180 -5.56 22.22 12.54
CA ALA A 180 -5.88 23.32 11.63
C ALA A 180 -7.07 24.15 12.12
N GLU A 181 -8.10 23.53 12.69
CA GLU A 181 -9.23 24.23 13.32
C GLU A 181 -8.77 25.00 14.58
N PHE A 182 -7.93 24.40 15.44
CA PHE A 182 -7.38 25.08 16.61
C PHE A 182 -6.44 26.24 16.23
N ALA A 183 -5.58 26.07 15.22
CA ALA A 183 -4.70 27.12 14.72
C ALA A 183 -5.49 28.27 14.04
N ALA A 184 -6.59 27.96 13.34
CA ALA A 184 -7.51 28.95 12.79
C ALA A 184 -8.31 29.69 13.88
N THR A 185 -8.57 29.04 15.02
CA THR A 185 -9.26 29.65 16.16
C THR A 185 -8.32 30.56 16.97
N GLU A 186 -7.04 30.19 17.12
CA GLU A 186 -6.03 31.05 17.75
C GLU A 186 -5.72 32.30 16.93
N THR A 187 -5.71 32.23 15.60
CA THR A 187 -5.52 33.43 14.75
C THR A 187 -6.70 34.39 14.77
N GLN A 188 -7.87 33.97 15.26
CA GLN A 188 -9.05 34.83 15.40
C GLN A 188 -9.11 35.53 16.77
N ALA A 189 -8.21 35.19 17.70
CA ALA A 189 -8.11 35.76 19.03
C ALA A 189 -6.93 36.73 19.16
N ASP A 190 -6.64 37.53 18.14
CA ASP A 190 -5.76 38.70 18.25
C ASP A 190 -6.58 39.99 18.16
N SER A 191 -7.10 40.43 19.31
CA SER A 191 -6.88 41.81 19.78
C SER A 191 -7.53 41.99 21.15
N ILE A 192 -6.71 41.84 22.19
CA ILE A 192 -7.02 42.29 23.57
C ILE A 192 -7.44 43.77 23.61
N GLU A 193 -7.11 44.55 22.56
CA GLU A 193 -7.47 45.96 22.39
C GLU A 193 -8.99 46.19 22.23
N GLU A 194 -9.76 45.26 21.65
CA GLU A 194 -11.21 45.46 21.44
C GLU A 194 -12.04 45.25 22.73
N ILE A 195 -11.50 44.51 23.72
CA ILE A 195 -12.15 44.30 25.02
C ILE A 195 -12.01 45.53 25.93
N VAL A 196 -10.94 46.33 25.78
CA VAL A 196 -10.69 47.49 26.63
C VAL A 196 -11.60 48.68 26.26
N GLU A 197 -11.91 48.88 24.97
CA GLU A 197 -12.77 49.98 24.53
C GLU A 197 -14.24 49.82 24.99
N VAL A 198 -14.74 48.59 25.10
CA VAL A 198 -16.12 48.32 25.55
C VAL A 198 -16.29 48.57 27.05
N VAL A 199 -15.23 48.40 27.86
CA VAL A 199 -15.29 48.60 29.32
C VAL A 199 -15.19 50.07 29.71
N GLU A 200 -14.53 50.90 28.92
CA GLU A 200 -14.39 52.35 29.18
C GLU A 200 -15.52 53.19 28.59
N GLY A 201 -16.29 52.68 27.61
CA GLY A 201 -17.37 53.41 26.93
C GLY A 201 -18.70 53.52 27.69
N ASP A 202 -18.94 52.67 28.68
CA ASP A 202 -20.23 52.60 29.41
C ASP A 202 -20.24 53.38 30.75
N ASN A 203 -19.23 54.24 31.00
CA ASN A 203 -19.14 55.02 32.24
C ASN A 203 -18.92 56.54 32.00
N ALA A 204 -19.71 57.12 31.10
CA ALA A 204 -19.84 58.57 30.92
C ALA A 204 -21.31 59.04 30.93
#